data_AF-A0A9D1VCJ5-F1
#
_entry.id   AF-A0A9D1VCJ5-F1
#
_cell.length_a   1.000
_cell.length_b   1.000
_cell.length_c   1.000
_cell.angle_alpha   90.00
_cell.angle_beta   90.00
_cell.angle_gamma   90.00
#
_symmetry.space_group_name_H-M   'P 1'
#
loop_
_entity.id
_entity.type
_entity.pdbx_description
1 polymer ?
#
loop_
_entity_poly.entity_id
_entity_poly.type
_entity_poly.pdbx_seq_one_letter_code
_entity_poly.pdbx_strand_id
1 'polypeptide(L)'
;MKKRLLPLASITLALALLLTAAWVIYVGMGKSEADRLCRERFCYACHGDGFTEPLACLKSREAGSPMTPLIIEALRREHPRIAEEQLQVIAEEIARRQLPAIDARQQSRRGERLYIAKCAACHGSKGEGKPGQYPPLAGSEWLTDEPSRLPEILRLGLRGPISVKGEPWDEIMLPPGLSDSDHEPVIQYLRERFARP
;
A
#
# COMPACT_ATOMS: atom_id res chain seq x y z
N MET A 1 -32.84 38.98 -23.20
CA MET A 1 -31.74 38.58 -22.31
C MET A 1 -30.41 39.06 -22.90
N LYS A 2 -29.85 40.18 -22.41
CA LYS A 2 -28.57 40.74 -22.91
C LYS A 2 -27.40 40.03 -22.19
N LYS A 3 -26.64 39.19 -22.89
CA LYS A 3 -25.41 38.58 -22.36
C LYS A 3 -24.35 39.68 -22.21
N ARG A 4 -23.93 39.97 -20.97
CA ARG A 4 -22.79 40.85 -20.69
C ARG A 4 -21.50 40.08 -21.01
N LEU A 5 -20.89 40.37 -22.15
CA LEU A 5 -19.53 39.92 -22.47
C LEU A 5 -18.55 40.71 -21.60
N LEU A 6 -17.76 40.01 -20.78
CA LEU A 6 -16.68 40.63 -20.02
C LEU A 6 -15.56 41.10 -20.98
N PRO A 7 -14.97 42.29 -20.75
CA PRO A 7 -13.94 42.82 -21.63
C PRO A 7 -12.69 41.93 -21.61
N LEU A 8 -12.08 41.72 -22.77
CA LEU A 8 -10.89 40.87 -23.00
C LEU A 8 -9.72 41.16 -22.04
N ALA A 9 -9.62 42.39 -21.52
CA ALA A 9 -8.63 42.78 -20.51
C ALA A 9 -8.83 42.11 -19.13
N SER A 10 -10.06 41.74 -18.78
CA SER A 10 -10.36 41.07 -17.50
C SER A 10 -10.06 39.57 -17.54
N ILE A 11 -10.15 38.96 -18.73
CA ILE A 11 -9.87 37.52 -18.92
C ILE A 11 -8.36 37.27 -18.88
N THR A 12 -7.57 38.16 -19.49
CA THR A 12 -6.10 38.06 -19.50
C THR A 12 -5.48 38.25 -18.12
N LEU A 13 -6.01 39.17 -17.31
CA LEU A 13 -5.56 39.35 -15.92
C LEU A 13 -5.90 38.14 -15.03
N ALA A 14 -7.09 37.56 -15.20
CA ALA A 14 -7.51 36.37 -14.45
C ALA A 14 -6.64 35.13 -14.77
N LEU A 15 -6.31 34.92 -16.05
CA LEU A 15 -5.42 33.85 -16.48
C LEU A 15 -3.99 34.04 -15.96
N ALA A 16 -3.46 35.27 -15.96
CA ALA A 16 -2.12 35.55 -15.42
C ALA A 16 -2.03 35.30 -13.91
N LEU A 17 -3.08 35.65 -13.15
CA LEU A 17 -3.15 35.39 -11.70
C LEU A 17 -3.27 33.90 -11.37
N LEU A 18 -4.02 33.13 -12.18
CA LEU A 18 -4.14 31.68 -12.02
C LEU A 18 -2.82 30.95 -12.32
N LEU A 19 -2.10 31.38 -13.37
CA LEU A 19 -0.82 30.77 -13.74
C LEU A 19 0.29 31.08 -12.72
N THR A 20 0.30 32.29 -12.16
CA THR A 20 1.25 32.66 -11.09
C THR A 20 0.95 31.95 -9.78
N ALA A 21 -0.32 31.80 -9.40
CA ALA A 21 -0.72 31.00 -8.24
C ALA A 21 -0.36 29.52 -8.42
N ALA A 22 -0.58 28.95 -9.61
CA ALA A 22 -0.18 27.58 -9.94
C ALA A 22 1.34 27.39 -9.86
N TRP A 23 2.13 28.36 -10.34
CA TRP A 23 3.59 28.33 -10.25
C TRP A 23 4.11 28.44 -8.81
N VAL A 24 3.54 29.35 -7.99
CA VAL A 24 3.90 29.49 -6.56
C VAL A 24 3.56 28.23 -5.76
N ILE A 25 2.43 27.58 -6.05
CA ILE A 25 2.05 26.31 -5.40
C ILE A 25 2.99 25.17 -5.84
N TYR A 26 3.40 25.14 -7.10
CA TYR A 26 4.27 24.08 -7.63
C TYR A 26 5.74 24.21 -7.19
N VAL A 27 6.20 25.44 -6.93
CA VAL A 27 7.59 25.72 -6.50
C VAL A 27 7.75 25.81 -4.98
N GLY A 28 6.67 26.12 -4.23
CA GLY A 28 6.75 26.39 -2.79
C GLY A 28 6.73 25.18 -1.85
N MET A 29 6.21 24.02 -2.28
CA MET A 29 6.17 22.81 -1.44
C MET A 29 7.11 21.75 -1.98
N GLY A 30 8.37 21.81 -1.56
CA GLY A 30 9.34 20.76 -1.84
C GLY A 30 8.86 19.42 -1.27
N LYS A 31 8.99 18.35 -2.04
CA LYS A 31 8.65 16.96 -1.68
C LYS A 31 9.11 16.55 -0.27
N SER A 32 10.25 17.10 0.19
CA SER A 32 10.81 16.89 1.52
C SER A 32 9.95 17.42 2.68
N GLU A 33 9.24 18.52 2.48
CA GLU A 33 8.37 19.16 3.49
C GLU A 33 7.08 18.35 3.66
N ALA A 34 6.50 17.90 2.56
CA ALA A 34 5.32 17.02 2.55
C ALA A 34 5.64 15.65 3.18
N ASP A 35 6.82 15.10 2.89
CA ASP A 35 7.31 13.85 3.50
C ASP A 35 7.56 14.00 5.01
N ARG A 36 8.01 15.18 5.47
CA ARG A 36 8.22 15.49 6.90
C ARG A 36 6.90 15.62 7.65
N LEU A 37 5.94 16.37 7.11
CA LEU A 37 4.61 16.53 7.68
C LEU A 37 3.84 15.20 7.77
N CYS A 38 3.96 14.34 6.76
CA CYS A 38 3.40 12.98 6.81
C CYS A 38 3.99 12.13 7.96
N ARG A 39 5.31 12.20 8.17
CA ARG A 39 6.00 11.43 9.23
C ARG A 39 5.67 11.92 10.64
N GLU A 40 5.67 13.23 10.85
CA GLU A 40 5.52 13.81 12.20
C GLU A 40 4.08 13.76 12.73
N ARG A 41 3.07 13.80 11.84
CA ARG A 41 1.69 14.12 12.23
C ARG A 41 0.69 12.96 12.12
N PHE A 42 0.92 12.01 11.21
CA PHE A 42 -0.05 10.95 10.93
C PHE A 42 0.31 9.59 11.55
N CYS A 43 1.59 9.28 11.76
CA CYS A 43 2.00 8.00 12.33
C CYS A 43 1.78 7.94 13.86
N TYR A 44 2.08 9.03 14.58
CA TYR A 44 1.96 9.09 16.04
C TYR A 44 0.51 9.01 16.53
N ALA A 45 -0.42 9.54 15.73
CA ALA A 45 -1.84 9.64 16.09
C ALA A 45 -2.55 8.28 16.15
N CYS A 46 -2.03 7.25 15.46
CA CYS A 46 -2.65 5.92 15.41
C CYS A 46 -1.90 4.83 16.19
N HIS A 47 -0.60 4.98 16.46
CA HIS A 47 0.22 3.88 17.01
C HIS A 47 1.11 4.20 18.24
N GLY A 48 1.24 5.47 18.65
CA GLY A 48 2.15 5.84 19.75
C GLY A 48 3.63 5.47 19.49
N ASP A 49 4.40 5.21 20.56
CA ASP A 49 5.86 5.06 20.55
C ASP A 49 6.39 3.74 19.95
N GLY A 50 5.49 2.84 19.56
CA GLY A 50 5.83 1.47 19.18
C GLY A 50 5.82 1.25 17.68
N PHE A 51 6.76 1.80 16.90
CA PHE A 51 7.23 1.16 15.67
C PHE A 51 8.58 1.72 15.19
N THR A 52 9.44 0.79 14.78
CA THR A 52 10.72 1.03 14.12
C THR A 52 10.52 1.06 12.60
N GLU A 53 10.98 2.14 11.97
CA GLU A 53 11.07 2.41 10.52
C GLU A 53 9.82 2.94 9.76
N PRO A 54 9.77 4.26 9.46
CA PRO A 54 8.72 4.92 8.66
C PRO A 54 8.47 4.36 7.25
N LEU A 55 9.46 3.69 6.64
CA LEU A 55 9.30 3.09 5.31
C LEU A 55 8.41 1.84 5.33
N ALA A 56 8.33 1.12 6.45
CA ALA A 56 7.50 -0.08 6.57
C ALA A 56 6.01 0.26 6.51
N CYS A 57 5.59 1.37 7.13
CA CYS A 57 4.21 1.87 7.06
C CYS A 57 3.83 2.30 5.64
N LEU A 58 4.68 3.06 4.95
CA LEU A 58 4.47 3.45 3.55
C LEU A 58 4.31 2.25 2.61
N LYS A 59 5.01 1.15 2.91
CA LYS A 59 4.96 -0.13 2.18
C LYS A 59 3.79 -1.01 2.62
N SER A 60 3.34 -0.91 3.88
CA SER A 60 2.18 -1.62 4.43
C SER A 60 0.86 -0.88 4.21
N ARG A 61 0.86 0.23 3.44
CA ARG A 61 -0.37 0.88 2.99
C ARG A 61 -1.08 -0.09 2.04
N GLU A 62 -1.84 -1.00 2.63
CA GLU A 62 -2.95 -1.67 1.96
C GLU A 62 -3.68 -0.59 1.18
N ALA A 63 -3.67 -0.76 -0.14
CA ALA A 63 -4.51 0.04 -1.00
C ALA A 63 -5.93 -0.12 -0.46
N GLY A 64 -6.54 0.98 -0.01
CA GLY A 64 -7.88 0.98 0.57
C GLY A 64 -8.02 1.54 1.99
N SER A 65 -6.93 1.85 2.72
CA SER A 65 -7.07 2.62 3.97
C SER A 65 -7.73 3.98 3.68
N PRO A 66 -8.84 4.36 4.37
CA PRO A 66 -9.59 5.58 4.11
C PRO A 66 -8.85 6.80 4.68
N MET A 67 -7.66 7.06 4.14
CA MET A 67 -6.85 8.23 4.46
C MET A 67 -7.43 9.48 3.82
N THR A 68 -8.34 9.37 2.85
CA THR A 68 -9.00 10.53 2.23
C THR A 68 -9.68 11.41 3.29
N PRO A 69 -10.53 10.89 4.20
CA PRO A 69 -11.02 11.65 5.35
C PRO A 69 -9.93 12.34 6.19
N LEU A 70 -8.81 11.67 6.48
CA LEU A 70 -7.73 12.21 7.31
C LEU A 70 -6.90 13.28 6.59
N ILE A 71 -6.65 13.11 5.30
CA ILE A 71 -5.95 14.09 4.46
C ILE A 71 -6.82 15.33 4.30
N ILE A 72 -8.13 15.16 4.09
CA ILE A 72 -9.06 16.29 4.00
C ILE A 72 -9.17 17.05 5.34
N GLU A 73 -9.24 16.34 6.47
CA GLU A 73 -9.27 16.99 7.79
C GLU A 73 -7.96 17.74 8.09
N ALA A 74 -6.80 17.19 7.72
CA ALA A 74 -5.52 17.88 7.86
C ALA A 74 -5.42 19.12 6.95
N LEU A 75 -5.83 19.01 5.68
CA LEU A 75 -5.86 20.14 4.74
C LEU A 75 -6.79 21.25 5.24
N ARG A 76 -7.95 20.90 5.81
CA ARG A 76 -8.88 21.86 6.42
C ARG A 76 -8.22 22.62 7.59
N ARG A 77 -7.43 21.93 8.43
CA ARG A 77 -6.75 22.53 9.59
C ARG A 77 -5.55 23.40 9.21
N GLU A 78 -4.72 22.93 8.29
CA GLU A 78 -3.48 23.61 7.91
C GLU A 78 -3.71 24.73 6.88
N HIS A 79 -4.78 24.62 6.10
CA HIS A 79 -5.13 25.57 5.06
C HIS A 79 -6.60 26.01 5.15
N PRO A 80 -6.98 26.81 6.16
CA PRO A 80 -8.37 27.24 6.40
C PRO A 80 -8.95 28.12 5.29
N ARG A 81 -8.14 28.51 4.29
CA ARG A 81 -8.55 29.28 3.11
C ARG A 81 -9.03 28.40 1.95
N ILE A 82 -8.83 27.09 2.01
CA ILE A 82 -9.35 26.17 1.01
C ILE A 82 -10.86 26.04 1.24
N ALA A 83 -11.66 26.37 0.22
CA ALA A 83 -13.10 26.24 0.29
C ALA A 83 -13.51 24.76 0.30
N GLU A 84 -14.67 24.43 0.89
CA GLU A 84 -15.13 23.05 1.03
C GLU A 84 -15.31 22.37 -0.34
N GLU A 85 -15.69 23.12 -1.37
CA GLU A 85 -15.79 22.62 -2.75
C GLU A 85 -14.41 22.23 -3.32
N GLN A 86 -13.36 22.95 -2.94
CA GLN A 86 -11.99 22.61 -3.34
C GLN A 86 -11.48 21.38 -2.58
N LEU A 87 -11.83 21.24 -1.30
CA LEU A 87 -11.55 20.02 -0.53
C LEU A 87 -12.25 18.81 -1.14
N GLN A 88 -13.48 18.96 -1.63
CA GLN A 88 -14.20 17.89 -2.33
C GLN A 88 -13.51 17.47 -3.63
N VAL A 89 -13.10 18.43 -4.47
CA VAL A 89 -12.34 18.13 -5.71
C VAL A 89 -11.00 17.46 -5.40
N ILE A 90 -10.31 17.88 -4.34
CA ILE A 90 -9.08 17.25 -3.87
C ILE A 90 -9.36 15.83 -3.35
N ALA A 91 -10.45 15.62 -2.61
CA ALA A 91 -10.85 14.31 -2.11
C ALA A 91 -11.13 13.34 -3.26
N GLU A 92 -11.88 13.80 -4.26
CA GLU A 92 -12.17 13.02 -5.46
C GLU A 92 -10.91 12.74 -6.28
N GLU A 93 -10.02 13.71 -6.42
CA GLU A 93 -8.76 13.51 -7.15
C GLU A 93 -7.82 12.57 -6.42
N ILE A 94 -7.75 12.66 -5.09
CA ILE A 94 -7.04 11.68 -4.25
C ILE A 94 -7.67 10.31 -4.42
N ALA A 95 -9.00 10.18 -4.41
CA ALA A 95 -9.69 8.91 -4.62
C ALA A 95 -9.56 8.37 -6.06
N ARG A 96 -9.36 9.24 -7.06
CA ARG A 96 -9.08 8.86 -8.46
C ARG A 96 -7.63 8.45 -8.68
N ARG A 97 -6.67 9.10 -8.00
CA ARG A 97 -5.21 8.88 -8.13
C ARG A 97 -4.65 7.84 -7.17
N GLN A 98 -5.25 7.69 -6.00
CA GLN A 98 -5.28 6.40 -5.34
C GLN A 98 -6.01 5.52 -6.32
N LEU A 99 -5.25 4.85 -7.19
CA LEU A 99 -5.76 3.71 -7.95
C LEU A 99 -6.63 2.96 -6.97
N PRO A 100 -7.93 2.73 -7.26
CA PRO A 100 -8.72 1.89 -6.38
C PRO A 100 -7.84 0.68 -6.16
N ALA A 101 -7.57 0.38 -4.89
CA ALA A 101 -6.93 -0.87 -4.50
C ALA A 101 -7.35 -1.88 -5.55
N ILE A 102 -6.40 -2.41 -6.35
CA ILE A 102 -6.74 -3.46 -7.32
C ILE A 102 -7.66 -4.36 -6.53
N ASP A 103 -8.93 -4.46 -6.97
CA ASP A 103 -10.06 -4.85 -6.11
C ASP A 103 -9.57 -5.91 -5.14
N ALA A 104 -9.66 -5.71 -3.82
CA ALA A 104 -9.04 -6.64 -2.86
C ALA A 104 -9.48 -8.09 -3.15
N ARG A 105 -10.69 -8.28 -3.72
CA ARG A 105 -11.17 -9.57 -4.22
C ARG A 105 -10.47 -10.02 -5.51
N GLN A 106 -10.14 -9.13 -6.42
CA GLN A 106 -9.29 -9.41 -7.58
C GLN A 106 -7.85 -9.77 -7.18
N GLN A 107 -7.26 -9.10 -6.18
CA GLN A 107 -5.94 -9.45 -5.66
C GLN A 107 -5.95 -10.80 -4.97
N SER A 108 -6.93 -11.06 -4.10
CA SER A 108 -7.10 -12.35 -3.43
C SER A 108 -7.31 -13.49 -4.45
N ARG A 109 -8.16 -13.29 -5.48
CA ARG A 109 -8.33 -14.26 -6.59
C ARG A 109 -7.06 -14.48 -7.42
N ARG A 110 -6.26 -13.43 -7.64
CA ARG A 110 -4.96 -13.56 -8.33
C ARG A 110 -3.98 -14.36 -7.46
N GLY A 111 -3.89 -14.02 -6.18
CA GLY A 111 -3.07 -14.73 -5.20
C GLY A 111 -3.42 -16.21 -5.09
N GLU A 112 -4.72 -16.54 -5.06
CA GLU A 112 -5.19 -17.93 -5.06
C GLU A 112 -4.71 -18.71 -6.30
N ARG A 113 -4.85 -18.13 -7.49
CA ARG A 113 -4.41 -18.79 -8.74
C ARG A 113 -2.90 -19.00 -8.75
N LEU A 114 -2.14 -18.01 -8.27
CA LEU A 114 -0.69 -18.10 -8.15
C LEU A 114 -0.30 -19.19 -7.15
N TYR A 115 -0.96 -19.26 -6.00
CA TYR A 115 -0.74 -20.29 -5.00
C TYR A 115 -0.96 -21.70 -5.56
N ILE A 116 -2.10 -21.92 -6.22
CA ILE A 116 -2.43 -23.22 -6.82
C ILE A 116 -1.39 -23.59 -7.88
N ALA A 117 -0.98 -22.64 -8.72
CA ALA A 117 -0.06 -22.89 -9.83
C ALA A 117 1.40 -23.09 -9.39
N LYS A 118 1.83 -22.45 -8.30
CA LYS A 118 3.27 -22.32 -7.96
C LYS A 118 3.66 -22.88 -6.59
N CYS A 119 2.72 -22.98 -5.65
CA CYS A 119 3.02 -23.28 -4.25
C CYS A 119 2.38 -24.60 -3.79
N ALA A 120 1.15 -24.87 -4.23
CA ALA A 120 0.33 -25.98 -3.72
C ALA A 120 0.91 -27.38 -4.01
N ALA A 121 1.75 -27.52 -5.04
CA ALA A 121 2.41 -28.78 -5.35
C ALA A 121 3.36 -29.26 -4.23
N CYS A 122 3.94 -28.33 -3.47
CA CYS A 122 4.83 -28.63 -2.35
C CYS A 122 4.15 -28.39 -1.00
N HIS A 123 3.48 -27.24 -0.86
CA HIS A 123 2.85 -26.84 0.41
C HIS A 123 1.43 -27.39 0.62
N GLY A 124 0.89 -28.14 -0.35
CA GLY A 124 -0.44 -28.72 -0.28
C GLY A 124 -1.56 -27.73 -0.59
N SER A 125 -2.76 -28.25 -0.83
CA SER A 125 -3.92 -27.42 -1.19
C SER A 125 -4.46 -26.58 -0.02
N LYS A 126 -4.21 -27.03 1.21
CA LYS A 126 -4.61 -26.37 2.46
C LYS A 126 -3.42 -25.77 3.20
N GLY A 127 -2.25 -25.69 2.59
CA GLY A 127 -1.04 -25.21 3.24
C GLY A 127 -0.50 -26.17 4.30
N GLU A 128 -0.90 -27.44 4.26
CA GLU A 128 -0.54 -28.47 5.23
C GLU A 128 0.90 -28.97 5.12
N GLY A 129 1.58 -28.67 4.00
CA GLY A 129 2.91 -29.17 3.72
C GLY A 129 2.97 -30.69 3.59
N LYS A 130 4.17 -31.24 3.76
CA LYS A 130 4.43 -32.67 3.81
C LYS A 130 5.50 -32.95 4.86
N PRO A 131 5.20 -33.70 5.93
CA PRO A 131 6.17 -33.99 6.98
C PRO A 131 7.50 -34.50 6.43
N GLY A 132 8.60 -33.88 6.87
CA GLY A 132 9.96 -34.23 6.45
C GLY A 132 10.32 -33.88 4.99
N GLN A 133 9.48 -33.12 4.27
CA GLN A 133 9.78 -32.66 2.90
C GLN A 133 9.43 -31.20 2.66
N TYR A 134 8.25 -30.74 3.10
CA TYR A 134 7.78 -29.38 2.88
C TYR A 134 7.12 -28.82 4.14
N PRO A 135 7.55 -27.65 4.64
CA PRO A 135 6.95 -27.06 5.83
C PRO A 135 5.49 -26.66 5.60
N PRO A 136 4.65 -26.72 6.64
CA PRO A 136 3.29 -26.21 6.57
C PRO A 136 3.31 -24.68 6.49
N LEU A 137 2.44 -24.12 5.66
CA LEU A 137 2.11 -22.68 5.65
C LEU A 137 0.94 -22.39 6.58
N ALA A 138 0.03 -23.34 6.76
CA ALA A 138 -1.13 -23.24 7.64
C ALA A 138 -0.71 -23.10 9.11
N GLY A 139 -1.06 -21.96 9.70
CA GLY A 139 -0.70 -21.58 11.06
C GLY A 139 0.81 -21.35 11.25
N SER A 140 1.55 -21.07 10.17
CA SER A 140 2.97 -20.74 10.24
C SER A 140 3.18 -19.32 10.75
N GLU A 141 4.01 -19.18 11.78
CA GLU A 141 4.47 -17.91 12.34
C GLU A 141 5.19 -17.05 11.29
N TRP A 142 5.75 -17.66 10.25
CA TRP A 142 6.44 -16.95 9.16
C TRP A 142 5.51 -16.09 8.31
N LEU A 143 4.19 -16.32 8.36
CA LEU A 143 3.22 -15.48 7.67
C LEU A 143 2.91 -14.17 8.42
N THR A 144 3.20 -14.13 9.73
CA THR A 144 2.85 -13.03 10.64
C THR A 144 4.03 -12.28 11.23
N ASP A 145 5.18 -12.94 11.43
CA ASP A 145 6.24 -12.41 12.28
C ASP A 145 7.10 -11.31 11.62
N GLU A 146 7.25 -11.32 10.28
CA GLU A 146 8.08 -10.32 9.60
C GLU A 146 7.62 -10.04 8.15
N PRO A 147 7.01 -8.88 7.87
CA PRO A 147 6.48 -8.58 6.54
C PRO A 147 7.53 -8.52 5.42
N SER A 148 8.77 -8.14 5.73
CA SER A 148 9.89 -8.00 4.78
C SER A 148 10.43 -9.32 4.25
N ARG A 149 10.22 -10.43 4.97
CA ARG A 149 10.88 -11.70 4.67
C ARG A 149 10.25 -12.44 3.50
N LEU A 150 8.92 -12.44 3.39
CA LEU A 150 8.20 -13.20 2.35
C LEU A 150 8.56 -12.76 0.93
N PRO A 151 8.61 -11.45 0.59
CA PRO A 151 9.03 -11.02 -0.75
C PRO A 151 10.44 -11.48 -1.14
N GLU A 152 11.34 -11.62 -0.18
CA GLU A 152 12.71 -12.09 -0.42
C GLU A 152 12.75 -13.61 -0.63
N ILE A 153 12.03 -14.37 0.19
CA ILE A 153 11.84 -15.82 0.00
C ILE A 153 11.25 -16.11 -1.39
N LEU A 154 10.23 -15.36 -1.82
CA LEU A 154 9.62 -15.54 -3.14
C LEU A 154 10.59 -15.20 -4.30
N ARG A 155 11.54 -14.30 -4.06
CA ARG A 155 12.51 -13.87 -5.08
C ARG A 155 13.72 -14.79 -5.17
N LEU A 156 14.26 -15.19 -4.02
CA LEU A 156 15.56 -15.86 -3.90
C LEU A 156 15.45 -17.33 -3.49
N GLY A 157 14.27 -17.77 -3.06
CA GLY A 157 14.09 -19.05 -2.39
C GLY A 157 14.52 -18.98 -0.92
N LEU A 158 14.56 -20.13 -0.28
CA LEU A 158 14.98 -20.29 1.10
C LEU A 158 15.83 -21.56 1.25
N ARG A 159 16.89 -21.48 2.03
CA ARG A 159 17.79 -22.59 2.36
C ARG A 159 18.35 -22.41 3.76
N GLY A 160 18.77 -23.51 4.37
CA GLY A 160 19.34 -23.53 5.71
C GLY A 160 18.29 -23.80 6.78
N PRO A 161 18.76 -23.98 8.04
CA PRO A 161 17.91 -24.42 9.12
C PRO A 161 16.90 -23.34 9.50
N ILE A 162 15.63 -23.73 9.55
CA ILE A 162 14.51 -22.91 10.01
C ILE A 162 13.67 -23.72 11.00
N SER A 163 12.84 -23.02 11.76
CA SER A 163 11.78 -23.63 12.58
C SER A 163 10.44 -23.14 12.07
N VAL A 164 9.49 -24.04 11.86
CA VAL A 164 8.10 -23.71 11.55
C VAL A 164 7.21 -24.47 12.50
N LYS A 165 6.41 -23.76 13.30
CA LYS A 165 5.58 -24.31 14.37
C LYS A 165 6.37 -25.16 15.38
N GLY A 166 7.61 -24.75 15.65
CA GLY A 166 8.53 -25.44 16.56
C GLY A 166 9.21 -26.69 15.98
N GLU A 167 8.88 -27.09 14.75
CA GLU A 167 9.52 -28.22 14.06
C GLU A 167 10.70 -27.73 13.20
N PRO A 168 11.85 -28.44 13.21
CA PRO A 168 13.01 -28.06 12.42
C PRO A 168 12.85 -28.46 10.95
N TRP A 169 13.32 -27.59 10.05
CA TRP A 169 13.40 -27.84 8.60
C TRP A 169 14.74 -27.33 8.06
N ASP A 170 15.34 -28.05 7.13
CA ASP A 170 16.60 -27.64 6.47
C ASP A 170 16.55 -27.92 4.95
N GLU A 171 15.33 -27.96 4.41
CA GLU A 171 15.09 -28.23 3.01
C GLU A 171 15.25 -26.97 2.15
N ILE A 172 15.45 -27.16 0.85
CA ILE A 172 15.61 -26.07 -0.11
C ILE A 172 14.26 -25.74 -0.75
N MET A 173 13.80 -24.50 -0.56
CA MET A 173 12.74 -23.91 -1.37
C MET A 173 13.38 -23.13 -2.52
N LEU A 174 13.22 -23.60 -3.76
CA LEU A 174 13.62 -22.82 -4.93
C LEU A 174 12.66 -21.65 -5.16
N PRO A 175 13.11 -20.56 -5.81
CA PRO A 175 12.21 -19.49 -6.23
C PRO A 175 11.05 -20.04 -7.08
N PRO A 176 9.78 -19.71 -6.77
CA PRO A 176 8.62 -20.19 -7.52
C PRO A 176 8.47 -19.62 -8.94
N GLY A 177 9.37 -18.72 -9.36
CA GLY A 177 9.31 -18.05 -10.67
C GLY A 177 8.14 -17.07 -10.77
N LEU A 178 7.88 -16.32 -9.69
CA LEU A 178 6.93 -15.22 -9.65
C LEU A 178 7.60 -13.93 -10.14
N SER A 179 6.82 -13.04 -10.76
CA SER A 179 7.27 -11.67 -11.00
C SER A 179 7.14 -10.83 -9.74
N ASP A 180 7.89 -9.74 -9.63
CA ASP A 180 7.76 -8.80 -8.51
C ASP A 180 6.31 -8.30 -8.31
N SER A 181 5.55 -8.17 -9.40
CA SER A 181 4.13 -7.77 -9.37
C SER A 181 3.19 -8.84 -8.80
N ASP A 182 3.65 -10.09 -8.70
CA ASP A 182 2.89 -11.24 -8.18
C ASP A 182 3.11 -11.48 -6.68
N HIS A 183 4.11 -10.82 -6.06
CA HIS A 183 4.45 -11.04 -4.66
C HIS A 183 3.34 -10.59 -3.72
N GLU A 184 2.87 -9.36 -3.85
CA GLU A 184 1.82 -8.84 -2.96
C GLU A 184 0.50 -9.64 -3.06
N PRO A 185 -0.04 -9.95 -4.25
CA PRO A 185 -1.24 -10.77 -4.37
C PRO A 185 -1.11 -12.14 -3.69
N VAL A 186 0.02 -12.83 -3.88
CA VAL A 186 0.21 -14.16 -3.27
C VAL A 186 0.42 -14.07 -1.76
N ILE A 187 1.19 -13.10 -1.27
CA ILE A 187 1.42 -12.89 0.17
C ILE A 187 0.11 -12.58 0.87
N GLN A 188 -0.71 -11.71 0.29
CA GLN A 188 -2.03 -11.41 0.81
C GLN A 188 -2.89 -12.68 0.91
N TYR A 189 -2.96 -13.48 -0.15
CA TYR A 189 -3.70 -14.75 -0.13
C TYR A 189 -3.16 -15.70 0.94
N LEU A 190 -1.84 -15.85 1.07
CA LEU A 190 -1.24 -16.70 2.10
C LEU A 190 -1.67 -16.28 3.51
N ARG A 191 -1.61 -14.97 3.80
CA ARG A 191 -2.02 -14.44 5.10
C ARG A 191 -3.51 -14.64 5.36
N GLU A 192 -4.36 -14.28 4.39
CA GLU A 192 -5.81 -14.43 4.51
C GLU A 192 -6.22 -15.89 4.72
N ARG A 193 -5.57 -16.81 4.01
CA ARG A 193 -5.97 -18.22 3.96
C ARG A 193 -5.35 -19.08 5.05
N PHE A 194 -4.13 -18.76 5.48
CA PHE A 194 -3.29 -19.67 6.28
C PHE A 194 -2.70 -19.05 7.55
N ALA A 195 -2.65 -17.73 7.73
CA ALA A 195 -2.06 -17.15 8.93
C ALA A 195 -2.93 -17.31 10.20
N ARG A 196 -4.23 -17.60 10.04
CA ARG A 196 -5.11 -17.89 11.17
C ARG A 196 -5.09 -19.39 11.50
N PRO A 197 -5.03 -19.75 12.79
CA PRO A 197 -4.97 -21.13 13.25
C PRO A 197 -6.24 -21.94 12.94
#